data_AF-A0A2V8SN79-F1
#
_entry.id   AF-A0A2V8SN79-F1
#
_cell.length_a   1.000
_cell.length_b   1.000
_cell.length_c   1.000
_cell.angle_alpha   90.00
_cell.angle_beta   90.00
_cell.angle_gamma   90.00
#
_symmetry.space_group_name_H-M   'P 1'
#
loop_
_entity.id
_entity.type
_entity.pdbx_description
1 polymer ?
#
loop_
_entity_poly.entity_id
_entity_poly.type
_entity_poly.pdbx_seq_one_letter_code
_entity_poly.pdbx_strand_id
1 'polypeptide(L)'
;MSVGVSDQHLRGFSICIGDGAMKFSKAFGVLIFVLPLFYPTHAQTVPAPRGPSTSGDRMRERGEADLQRRMWEMHHLEERLRVATKQPRTPAPEPKLSEEQRERILTLRRVDPADVEKYASLLRQKDTGIFKLFPNLGCMSKTVVKVSAECEKFVPLSSSFTFRTNNYSDEVYHDIFYKNERIVSDSFFSQGIFVAVGDEPIEAIDVSHPALKYLTSFQPDAEPGSAKDHAKLFRAGVESDGFRYEDSFEPRENTTYAMRMVAYRLANNLDPMSDETTMTEMMFHSLQFDKRVDLVVLFRILRRDENSGITLVWKQVSRADAGKIKFGKNVALKDFRPDSK
;
A
#
# COMPACT_ATOMS: atom_id res chain seq x y z
N MET A 1 -15.01 33.89 17.03
CA MET A 1 -13.89 33.66 16.09
C MET A 1 -14.00 32.21 15.61
N SER A 2 -14.36 32.00 14.34
CA SER A 2 -14.63 30.67 13.79
C SER A 2 -13.30 29.96 13.51
N VAL A 3 -12.99 28.92 14.30
CA VAL A 3 -11.89 28.00 13.99
C VAL A 3 -12.38 27.15 12.82
N GLY A 4 -11.86 27.43 11.63
CA GLY A 4 -12.22 26.72 10.41
C GLY A 4 -11.82 25.25 10.51
N VAL A 5 -12.78 24.39 10.85
CA VAL A 5 -12.71 22.97 10.52
C VAL A 5 -12.70 22.91 9.00
N SER A 6 -11.57 22.51 8.42
CA SER A 6 -11.37 22.44 6.98
C SER A 6 -12.32 21.40 6.38
N ASP A 7 -13.48 21.85 5.89
CA ASP A 7 -14.47 21.03 5.18
C ASP A 7 -14.11 20.89 3.69
N GLN A 8 -12.81 20.67 3.43
CA GLN A 8 -12.29 20.43 2.10
C GLN A 8 -12.11 18.92 1.87
N HIS A 9 -12.92 18.42 0.94
CA HIS A 9 -12.57 17.36 -0.03
C HIS A 9 -13.03 15.93 0.28
N LEU A 10 -14.24 15.63 -0.20
CA LEU A 10 -14.56 14.38 -0.89
C LEU A 10 -14.75 14.66 -2.40
N ARG A 11 -13.84 15.46 -2.99
CA ARG A 11 -13.75 15.54 -4.46
C ARG A 11 -12.90 14.37 -4.90
N GLY A 12 -13.45 13.57 -5.82
CA GLY A 12 -12.82 12.36 -6.33
C GLY A 12 -11.38 12.59 -6.78
N PHE A 13 -10.58 11.54 -6.63
CA PHE A 13 -9.27 11.40 -7.24
C PHE A 13 -9.35 11.75 -8.73
N SER A 14 -8.95 12.97 -9.07
CA SER A 14 -8.61 13.37 -10.43
C SER A 14 -7.10 13.37 -10.50
N ILE A 15 -6.55 12.42 -11.25
CA ILE A 15 -5.12 12.32 -11.52
C ILE A 15 -4.74 13.53 -12.37
N CYS A 16 -4.12 14.55 -11.76
CA CYS A 16 -3.46 15.61 -12.50
C CYS A 16 -2.19 15.03 -13.16
N ILE A 17 -2.29 14.68 -14.43
CA ILE A 17 -1.13 14.44 -15.30
C ILE A 17 -0.49 15.80 -15.56
N GLY A 18 0.62 16.08 -14.91
CA GLY A 18 1.41 17.29 -15.16
C GLY A 18 2.26 17.11 -16.42
N ASP A 19 2.03 17.96 -17.42
CA ASP A 19 2.85 18.10 -18.61
C ASP A 19 4.23 18.68 -18.26
N GLY A 20 5.18 17.81 -17.93
CA GLY A 20 6.59 18.14 -17.77
C GLY A 20 7.38 17.83 -19.03
N ALA A 21 7.54 18.83 -19.91
CA ALA A 21 8.38 18.74 -21.10
C ALA A 21 9.88 18.67 -20.71
N MET A 22 10.44 17.47 -20.64
CA MET A 22 11.90 17.27 -20.55
C MET A 22 12.56 17.42 -21.93
N LYS A 23 13.39 18.45 -22.08
CA LYS A 23 14.33 18.59 -23.20
C LYS A 23 15.48 17.60 -23.04
N PHE A 24 15.43 16.47 -23.75
CA PHE A 24 16.57 15.56 -23.92
C PHE A 24 17.53 16.12 -24.97
N SER A 25 18.70 16.58 -24.55
CA SER A 25 19.84 16.81 -25.43
C SER A 25 20.50 15.47 -25.74
N LYS A 26 20.33 14.98 -26.96
CA LYS A 26 20.92 13.74 -27.46
C LYS A 26 22.24 14.06 -28.16
N ALA A 27 23.37 13.69 -27.53
CA ALA A 27 24.63 13.48 -28.24
C ALA A 27 24.64 12.03 -28.77
N PHE A 28 24.32 11.87 -30.05
CA PHE A 28 24.40 10.58 -30.74
C PHE A 28 25.84 10.34 -31.21
N GLY A 29 26.60 9.54 -30.46
CA GLY A 29 27.82 8.91 -30.94
C GLY A 29 27.45 7.74 -31.85
N VAL A 30 27.58 7.93 -33.15
CA VAL A 30 27.38 6.90 -34.18
C VAL A 30 28.59 5.95 -34.13
N LEU A 31 28.42 4.75 -33.59
CA LEU A 31 29.39 3.67 -33.67
C LEU A 31 28.92 2.67 -34.73
N ILE A 32 29.54 2.73 -35.91
CA ILE A 32 29.30 1.82 -37.02
C ILE A 32 30.06 0.52 -36.73
N PHE A 33 29.34 -0.53 -36.31
CA PHE A 33 29.86 -1.90 -36.31
C PHE A 33 29.58 -2.53 -37.68
N VAL A 34 30.65 -2.77 -38.44
CA VAL A 34 30.62 -3.59 -39.66
C VAL A 34 30.60 -5.05 -39.23
N LEU A 35 29.44 -5.69 -39.29
CA LEU A 35 29.28 -7.14 -39.12
C LEU A 35 29.60 -7.85 -40.45
N PRO A 36 30.49 -8.87 -40.46
CA PRO A 36 30.67 -9.72 -41.62
C PRO A 36 29.43 -10.61 -41.82
N LEU A 37 28.76 -10.43 -42.96
CA LEU A 37 27.72 -11.32 -43.48
C LEU A 37 28.35 -12.69 -43.81
N PHE A 38 28.29 -13.62 -42.86
CA PHE A 38 28.45 -15.04 -43.16
C PHE A 38 27.11 -15.56 -43.69
N TYR A 39 27.00 -15.67 -45.02
CA TYR A 39 25.93 -16.43 -45.66
C TYR A 39 26.21 -17.93 -45.45
N PRO A 40 25.37 -18.68 -44.69
CA PRO A 40 25.43 -20.12 -44.73
C PRO A 40 24.99 -20.57 -46.12
N THR A 41 25.93 -21.14 -46.88
CA THR A 41 25.64 -21.92 -48.08
C THR A 41 24.91 -23.18 -47.63
N HIS A 42 23.58 -23.12 -47.60
CA HIS A 42 22.75 -24.32 -47.50
C HIS A 42 22.93 -25.12 -48.78
N ALA A 43 23.76 -26.16 -48.72
CA ALA A 43 23.78 -27.21 -49.71
C ALA A 43 22.37 -27.83 -49.77
N GLN A 44 21.67 -27.62 -50.89
CA GLN A 44 20.44 -28.31 -51.20
C GLN A 44 20.77 -29.79 -51.43
N THR A 45 20.73 -30.60 -50.38
CA THR A 45 20.59 -32.05 -50.52
C THR A 45 19.23 -32.30 -51.16
N VAL A 46 19.25 -32.61 -52.46
CA VAL A 46 18.09 -33.12 -53.20
C VAL A 46 17.59 -34.36 -52.44
N PRO A 47 16.38 -34.35 -51.88
CA PRO A 47 15.86 -35.51 -51.18
C PRO A 47 15.75 -36.66 -52.18
N ALA A 48 16.35 -37.79 -51.84
CA ALA A 48 16.21 -39.02 -52.62
C ALA A 48 14.72 -39.33 -52.85
N PRO A 49 14.34 -39.83 -54.04
CA PRO A 49 12.96 -40.15 -54.36
C PRO A 49 12.40 -41.10 -53.30
N ARG A 50 11.35 -40.65 -52.60
CA ARG A 50 10.66 -41.47 -51.60
C ARG A 50 10.12 -42.72 -52.31
N GLY A 51 10.55 -43.89 -51.83
CA GLY A 51 9.96 -45.16 -52.22
C GLY A 51 8.44 -45.17 -51.97
N PRO A 52 7.69 -46.06 -52.62
CA PRO A 52 6.23 -46.12 -52.50
C PRO A 52 5.83 -46.23 -51.02
N SER A 53 5.08 -45.22 -50.54
CA SER A 53 4.63 -45.15 -49.14
C SER A 53 3.94 -46.46 -48.76
N THR A 54 4.41 -47.09 -47.70
CA THR A 54 3.72 -48.28 -47.18
C THR A 54 2.35 -47.87 -46.64
N SER A 55 1.39 -48.80 -46.58
CA SER A 55 0.05 -48.53 -46.04
C SER A 55 0.09 -48.02 -44.59
N GLY A 56 1.12 -48.38 -43.82
CA GLY A 56 1.35 -47.89 -42.46
C GLY A 56 1.72 -46.41 -42.39
N ASP A 57 2.55 -45.91 -43.32
CA ASP A 57 2.94 -44.49 -43.35
C ASP A 57 1.72 -43.59 -43.60
N ARG A 58 0.80 -44.04 -44.47
CA ARG A 58 -0.46 -43.33 -44.74
C ARG A 58 -1.40 -43.28 -43.52
N MET A 59 -1.40 -44.30 -42.67
CA MET A 59 -2.17 -44.26 -41.42
C MET A 59 -1.55 -43.29 -40.41
N ARG A 60 -0.22 -43.28 -40.29
CA ARG A 60 0.49 -42.37 -39.39
C ARG A 60 0.31 -40.91 -39.79
N GLU A 61 0.47 -40.61 -41.08
CA GLU A 61 0.23 -39.26 -41.63
C GLU A 61 -1.21 -38.80 -41.40
N ARG A 62 -2.21 -39.69 -41.55
CA ARG A 62 -3.60 -39.37 -41.23
C ARG A 62 -3.81 -39.10 -39.73
N GLY A 63 -3.16 -39.86 -38.86
CA GLY A 63 -3.23 -39.66 -37.40
C GLY A 63 -2.61 -38.34 -36.97
N GLU A 64 -1.44 -37.99 -37.52
CA GLU A 64 -0.77 -36.71 -37.25
C GLU A 64 -1.59 -35.52 -37.77
N ALA A 65 -2.16 -35.63 -38.97
CA ALA A 65 -3.03 -34.59 -39.53
C ALA A 65 -4.31 -34.39 -38.69
N ASP A 66 -4.93 -35.46 -38.19
CA ASP A 66 -6.10 -35.37 -37.32
C ASP A 66 -5.76 -34.73 -35.97
N LEU A 67 -4.61 -35.07 -35.38
CA LEU A 67 -4.13 -34.47 -34.14
C LEU A 67 -3.85 -32.97 -34.29
N GLN A 68 -3.16 -32.57 -35.37
CA GLN A 68 -2.88 -31.16 -35.67
C GLN A 68 -4.18 -30.36 -35.86
N ARG A 69 -5.17 -30.95 -36.54
CA ARG A 69 -6.48 -30.35 -36.72
C ARG A 69 -7.19 -30.13 -35.38
N ARG A 70 -7.20 -31.13 -34.50
CA ARG A 70 -7.81 -31.01 -33.15
C ARG A 70 -7.11 -29.95 -32.30
N MET A 71 -5.79 -29.86 -32.35
CA MET A 71 -5.03 -28.81 -31.65
C MET A 71 -5.36 -27.41 -32.17
N TRP A 72 -5.50 -27.25 -33.49
CA TRP A 72 -5.87 -25.98 -34.09
C TRP A 72 -7.31 -25.58 -33.71
N GLU A 73 -8.26 -26.53 -33.74
CA GLU A 73 -9.65 -26.31 -33.31
C GLU A 73 -9.74 -25.93 -31.83
N MET A 74 -8.93 -26.57 -30.96
CA MET A 74 -8.81 -26.23 -29.53
C MET A 74 -8.30 -24.80 -29.33
N HIS A 75 -7.20 -24.41 -29.98
CA HIS A 75 -6.67 -23.05 -29.87
C HIS A 75 -7.67 -22.00 -30.39
N HIS A 76 -8.36 -22.30 -31.48
CA HIS A 76 -9.37 -21.38 -32.01
C HIS A 76 -10.58 -21.27 -31.07
N LEU A 77 -11.00 -22.37 -30.44
CA LEU A 77 -12.05 -22.35 -29.42
C LEU A 77 -11.63 -21.52 -28.21
N GLU A 78 -10.40 -21.70 -27.73
CA GLU A 78 -9.83 -20.94 -26.61
C GLU A 78 -9.79 -19.45 -26.91
N GLU A 79 -9.34 -19.04 -28.10
CA GLU A 79 -9.32 -17.62 -28.47
C GLU A 79 -10.74 -17.06 -28.63
N ARG A 80 -11.68 -17.84 -29.17
CA ARG A 80 -13.11 -17.44 -29.20
C ARG A 80 -13.68 -17.29 -27.80
N LEU A 81 -13.38 -18.19 -26.88
CA LEU A 81 -13.80 -18.10 -25.49
C LEU A 81 -13.15 -16.90 -24.81
N ARG A 82 -11.88 -16.60 -25.07
CA ARG A 82 -11.18 -15.41 -24.57
C ARG A 82 -11.83 -14.12 -25.08
N VAL A 83 -12.17 -14.05 -26.36
CA VAL A 83 -12.86 -12.89 -26.95
C VAL A 83 -14.32 -12.80 -26.47
N ALA A 84 -15.03 -13.92 -26.34
CA ALA A 84 -16.41 -13.95 -25.86
C ALA A 84 -16.52 -13.64 -24.36
N THR A 85 -15.52 -14.00 -23.56
CA THR A 85 -15.43 -13.62 -22.14
C THR A 85 -14.91 -12.20 -21.94
N LYS A 86 -14.21 -11.63 -22.91
CA LYS A 86 -14.01 -10.17 -23.06
C LYS A 86 -15.29 -9.47 -23.51
N GLN A 87 -16.48 -9.87 -23.03
CA GLN A 87 -17.57 -8.91 -22.99
C GLN A 87 -17.04 -7.68 -22.27
N PRO A 88 -17.23 -6.47 -22.82
CA PRO A 88 -16.94 -5.26 -22.07
C PRO A 88 -17.83 -5.34 -20.83
N ARG A 89 -17.24 -5.81 -19.72
CA ARG A 89 -17.84 -5.67 -18.41
C ARG A 89 -17.86 -4.18 -18.24
N THR A 90 -18.98 -3.55 -18.57
CA THR A 90 -19.27 -2.20 -18.12
C THR A 90 -19.01 -2.29 -16.62
N PRO A 91 -17.94 -1.67 -16.10
CA PRO A 91 -17.59 -1.83 -14.71
C PRO A 91 -18.84 -1.43 -13.94
N ALA A 92 -19.32 -2.32 -13.08
CA ALA A 92 -20.45 -2.00 -12.24
C ALA A 92 -20.12 -0.66 -11.57
N PRO A 93 -21.03 0.33 -11.61
CA PRO A 93 -20.75 1.63 -11.04
C PRO A 93 -20.26 1.42 -9.61
N GLU A 94 -19.10 1.98 -9.29
CA GLU A 94 -18.54 1.85 -7.95
C GLU A 94 -19.60 2.32 -6.95
N PRO A 95 -19.83 1.55 -5.87
CA PRO A 95 -20.81 1.94 -4.87
C PRO A 95 -20.42 3.30 -4.28
N LYS A 96 -21.20 4.33 -4.60
CA LYS A 96 -21.04 5.66 -4.02
C LYS A 96 -21.85 5.74 -2.74
N LEU A 97 -21.26 6.34 -1.71
CA LEU A 97 -22.00 6.69 -0.51
C LEU A 97 -23.10 7.70 -0.86
N SER A 98 -24.29 7.52 -0.33
CA SER A 98 -25.33 8.56 -0.41
C SER A 98 -24.90 9.79 0.40
N GLU A 99 -25.46 10.96 0.08
CA GLU A 99 -25.19 12.17 0.85
C GLU A 99 -25.58 12.00 2.33
N GLU A 100 -26.69 11.34 2.62
CA GLU A 100 -27.10 11.00 4.00
C GLU A 100 -26.05 10.15 4.74
N GLN A 101 -25.49 9.13 4.07
CA GLN A 101 -24.43 8.30 4.64
C GLN A 101 -23.17 9.13 4.91
N ARG A 102 -22.81 10.01 3.98
CA ARG A 102 -21.68 10.92 4.11
C ARG A 102 -21.87 11.88 5.29
N GLU A 103 -23.02 12.51 5.43
CA GLU A 103 -23.34 13.39 6.55
C GLU A 103 -23.31 12.65 7.90
N ARG A 104 -23.85 11.42 7.94
CA ARG A 104 -23.76 10.56 9.12
C ARG A 104 -22.31 10.29 9.50
N ILE A 105 -21.45 9.93 8.54
CA ILE A 105 -20.02 9.69 8.78
C ILE A 105 -19.33 10.95 9.31
N LEU A 106 -19.56 12.10 8.67
CA LEU A 106 -18.98 13.37 9.10
C LEU A 106 -19.41 13.73 10.52
N THR A 107 -20.67 13.49 10.85
CA THR A 107 -21.21 13.73 12.20
C THR A 107 -20.54 12.84 13.23
N LEU A 108 -20.40 11.54 12.96
CA LEU A 108 -19.76 10.59 13.87
C LEU A 108 -18.28 10.92 14.10
N ARG A 109 -17.58 11.37 13.04
CA ARG A 109 -16.17 11.81 13.09
C ARG A 109 -15.96 13.13 13.82
N ARG A 110 -17.01 13.88 14.19
CA ARG A 110 -16.85 15.12 14.94
C ARG A 110 -16.17 14.83 16.27
N VAL A 111 -15.15 15.65 16.54
CA VAL A 111 -14.43 15.70 17.81
C VAL A 111 -15.22 16.57 18.79
N ASP A 112 -15.10 16.28 20.09
CA ASP A 112 -15.72 17.12 21.10
C ASP A 112 -15.19 18.56 21.05
N PRO A 113 -16.05 19.58 21.07
CA PRO A 113 -15.61 20.95 21.24
C PRO A 113 -14.75 21.17 22.49
N ALA A 114 -15.02 20.45 23.59
CA ALA A 114 -14.24 20.57 24.83
C ALA A 114 -12.79 20.06 24.66
N ASP A 115 -12.59 18.99 23.89
CA ASP A 115 -11.25 18.48 23.57
C ASP A 115 -10.51 19.45 22.65
N VAL A 116 -11.20 20.02 21.65
CA VAL A 116 -10.62 21.04 20.75
C VAL A 116 -10.17 22.28 21.53
N GLU A 117 -11.00 22.76 22.47
CA GLU A 117 -10.67 23.92 23.30
C GLU A 117 -9.50 23.61 24.24
N LYS A 118 -9.52 22.45 24.91
CA LYS A 118 -8.44 21.99 25.80
C LYS A 118 -7.08 21.97 25.10
N TYR A 119 -7.03 21.52 23.85
CA TYR A 119 -5.81 21.42 23.06
C TYR A 119 -5.60 22.59 22.08
N ALA A 120 -6.34 23.69 22.22
CA ALA A 120 -6.32 24.80 21.26
C ALA A 120 -4.91 25.41 21.05
N SER A 121 -4.07 25.43 22.09
CA SER A 121 -2.68 25.88 21.99
C SER A 121 -1.85 24.99 21.06
N LEU A 122 -1.93 23.67 21.26
CA LEU A 122 -1.24 22.67 20.46
C LEU A 122 -1.75 22.67 19.01
N LEU A 123 -3.06 22.78 18.82
CA LEU A 123 -3.71 22.75 17.50
C LEU A 123 -3.43 23.99 16.64
N ARG A 124 -2.87 25.05 17.21
CA ARG A 124 -2.37 26.21 16.44
C ARG A 124 -0.97 25.99 15.87
N GLN A 125 -0.24 25.01 16.38
CA GLN A 125 1.08 24.68 15.88
C GLN A 125 0.97 24.00 14.51
N LYS A 126 2.05 24.03 13.74
CA LYS A 126 2.13 23.32 12.46
C LYS A 126 2.25 21.81 12.71
N ASP A 127 1.73 21.00 11.79
CA ASP A 127 1.88 19.55 11.79
C ASP A 127 1.32 18.91 13.09
N THR A 128 0.19 19.44 13.54
CA THR A 128 -0.62 18.92 14.64
C THR A 128 -2.06 18.69 14.17
N GLY A 129 -2.83 17.93 14.95
CA GLY A 129 -4.23 17.72 14.65
C GLY A 129 -4.98 16.96 15.73
N ILE A 130 -6.30 16.90 15.58
CA ILE A 130 -7.19 16.10 16.42
C ILE A 130 -8.23 15.44 15.52
N PHE A 131 -8.46 14.15 15.70
CA PHE A 131 -9.39 13.38 14.89
C PHE A 131 -9.94 12.18 15.66
N LYS A 132 -10.90 11.48 15.06
CA LYS A 132 -11.50 10.27 15.62
C LYS A 132 -11.23 9.07 14.71
N LEU A 133 -10.79 7.95 15.28
CA LEU A 133 -10.52 6.71 14.57
C LEU A 133 -11.50 5.63 15.02
N PHE A 134 -12.07 4.87 14.10
CA PHE A 134 -13.08 3.85 14.39
C PHE A 134 -12.55 2.44 14.08
N PRO A 135 -12.94 1.41 14.84
CA PRO A 135 -12.47 0.06 14.58
C PRO A 135 -12.99 -0.44 13.22
N ASN A 136 -12.13 -1.14 12.48
CA ASN A 136 -12.54 -1.91 11.32
C ASN A 136 -13.21 -3.20 11.81
N LEU A 137 -14.51 -3.29 11.60
CA LEU A 137 -15.34 -4.44 11.97
C LEU A 137 -15.46 -5.48 10.84
N GLY A 138 -14.70 -5.32 9.75
CA GLY A 138 -14.76 -6.23 8.59
C GLY A 138 -16.10 -6.21 7.88
N CYS A 139 -16.85 -5.11 8.00
CA CYS A 139 -18.22 -4.99 7.47
C CYS A 139 -18.28 -4.73 5.97
N MET A 140 -17.16 -4.33 5.36
CA MET A 140 -17.05 -4.09 3.93
C MET A 140 -15.94 -4.92 3.32
N SER A 141 -16.24 -5.54 2.19
CA SER A 141 -15.26 -6.11 1.27
C SER A 141 -15.40 -5.43 -0.10
N LYS A 142 -14.56 -5.82 -1.07
CA LYS A 142 -14.64 -5.29 -2.44
C LYS A 142 -16.00 -5.48 -3.12
N THR A 143 -16.77 -6.48 -2.70
CA THR A 143 -18.01 -6.89 -3.40
C THR A 143 -19.21 -7.08 -2.49
N VAL A 144 -19.01 -7.19 -1.17
CA VAL A 144 -20.04 -7.54 -0.21
C VAL A 144 -19.99 -6.60 0.99
N VAL A 145 -21.17 -6.13 1.41
CA VAL A 145 -21.38 -5.44 2.68
C VAL A 145 -22.11 -6.38 3.63
N LYS A 146 -21.55 -6.61 4.82
CA LYS A 146 -22.15 -7.45 5.86
C LYS A 146 -23.22 -6.63 6.60
N VAL A 147 -24.45 -7.12 6.60
CA VAL A 147 -25.57 -6.52 7.34
C VAL A 147 -25.76 -7.33 8.62
N SER A 148 -25.12 -6.90 9.69
CA SER A 148 -25.25 -7.49 11.03
C SER A 148 -25.35 -6.39 12.06
N ALA A 149 -25.92 -6.66 13.24
CA ALA A 149 -26.08 -5.67 14.31
C ALA A 149 -24.75 -4.99 14.69
N GLU A 150 -23.64 -5.72 14.64
CA GLU A 150 -22.29 -5.19 14.85
C GLU A 150 -21.92 -4.13 13.79
N CYS A 151 -22.29 -4.38 12.53
CA CYS A 151 -22.02 -3.47 11.41
C CYS A 151 -22.92 -2.23 11.38
N GLU A 152 -23.92 -2.11 12.25
CA GLU A 152 -24.72 -0.89 12.35
C GLU A 152 -23.90 0.28 12.92
N LYS A 153 -22.92 -0.03 13.79
CA LYS A 153 -22.01 0.94 14.42
C LYS A 153 -20.76 1.22 13.57
N PHE A 154 -20.58 0.49 12.47
CA PHE A 154 -19.43 0.65 11.59
C PHE A 154 -19.45 2.03 10.91
N VAL A 155 -18.31 2.73 10.95
CA VAL A 155 -18.14 4.03 10.29
C VAL A 155 -17.15 3.85 9.13
N PRO A 156 -17.63 3.72 7.88
CA PRO A 156 -16.77 3.39 6.75
C PRO A 156 -15.67 4.43 6.54
N LEU A 157 -14.54 3.97 5.99
CA LEU A 157 -13.37 4.79 5.65
C LEU A 157 -12.79 5.58 6.84
N SER A 158 -13.05 5.14 8.08
CA SER A 158 -12.67 5.86 9.31
C SER A 158 -11.72 5.06 10.20
N SER A 159 -11.22 3.92 9.71
CA SER A 159 -10.38 3.00 10.49
C SER A 159 -8.89 3.18 10.24
N SER A 160 -8.54 3.90 9.20
CA SER A 160 -7.17 4.16 8.75
C SER A 160 -6.90 5.66 8.70
N PHE A 161 -5.74 6.08 9.18
CA PHE A 161 -5.32 7.48 9.14
C PHE A 161 -3.84 7.59 8.76
N THR A 162 -3.49 8.64 8.03
CA THR A 162 -2.09 8.99 7.74
C THR A 162 -1.77 10.40 8.24
N PHE A 163 -0.71 10.50 9.04
CA PHE A 163 -0.16 11.75 9.52
C PHE A 163 0.55 12.51 8.40
N ARG A 164 1.04 11.81 7.36
CA ARG A 164 1.73 12.39 6.21
C ARG A 164 0.86 13.37 5.42
N THR A 165 -0.43 13.07 5.27
CA THR A 165 -1.39 13.92 4.56
C THR A 165 -2.47 14.51 5.48
N ASN A 166 -2.41 14.22 6.78
CA ASN A 166 -3.40 14.62 7.77
C ASN A 166 -4.82 14.25 7.34
N ASN A 167 -5.01 12.99 6.92
CA ASN A 167 -6.30 12.54 6.42
C ASN A 167 -6.53 11.05 6.69
N TYR A 168 -7.80 10.66 6.64
CA TYR A 168 -8.18 9.26 6.54
C TYR A 168 -7.60 8.68 5.25
N SER A 169 -7.15 7.43 5.32
CA SER A 169 -6.54 6.72 4.19
C SER A 169 -7.29 5.43 3.89
N ASP A 170 -6.87 4.72 2.85
CA ASP A 170 -7.30 3.34 2.62
C ASP A 170 -6.55 2.37 3.56
N GLU A 171 -6.91 1.09 3.48
CA GLU A 171 -6.30 0.00 4.27
C GLU A 171 -4.91 -0.40 3.77
N VAL A 172 -4.42 0.20 2.68
CA VAL A 172 -3.16 -0.15 2.03
C VAL A 172 -2.07 0.85 2.38
N TYR A 173 -2.38 2.15 2.49
CA TYR A 173 -1.42 3.24 2.61
C TYR A 173 -1.54 4.08 3.89
N HIS A 174 -2.16 3.55 4.95
CA HIS A 174 -2.27 4.20 6.25
C HIS A 174 -0.95 4.36 7.01
N ASP A 175 -0.91 5.22 8.02
CA ASP A 175 0.15 5.17 9.02
C ASP A 175 -0.30 4.36 10.24
N ILE A 176 -1.56 4.53 10.63
CA ILE A 176 -2.22 3.75 11.68
C ILE A 176 -3.53 3.16 11.17
N PHE A 177 -3.85 1.97 11.63
CA PHE A 177 -5.11 1.28 11.34
C PHE A 177 -5.66 0.65 12.59
N TYR A 178 -6.95 0.86 12.84
CA TYR A 178 -7.62 0.35 14.02
C TYR A 178 -8.39 -0.91 13.66
N LYS A 179 -7.89 -2.08 14.06
CA LYS A 179 -8.52 -3.38 13.78
C LYS A 179 -8.35 -4.31 14.99
N ASN A 180 -9.33 -5.19 15.22
CA ASN A 180 -9.28 -6.17 16.31
C ASN A 180 -8.89 -5.54 17.67
N GLU A 181 -9.52 -4.40 18.00
CA GLU A 181 -9.28 -3.64 19.23
C GLU A 181 -7.84 -3.12 19.42
N ARG A 182 -7.00 -3.21 18.39
CA ARG A 182 -5.61 -2.75 18.41
C ARG A 182 -5.36 -1.69 17.35
N ILE A 183 -4.51 -0.73 17.66
CA ILE A 183 -3.91 0.11 16.65
C ILE A 183 -2.69 -0.64 16.11
N VAL A 184 -2.65 -0.82 14.80
CA VAL A 184 -1.55 -1.45 14.08
C VAL A 184 -0.95 -0.45 13.10
N SER A 185 0.32 -0.67 12.75
CA SER A 185 0.98 0.08 11.67
C SER A 185 1.52 -0.89 10.64
N ASP A 186 0.60 -1.31 9.77
CA ASP A 186 0.79 -2.40 8.84
C ASP A 186 0.37 -2.01 7.41
N SER A 187 0.69 -0.79 6.99
CA SER A 187 0.51 -0.40 5.60
C SER A 187 1.59 -0.97 4.69
N PHE A 188 1.25 -1.09 3.41
CA PHE A 188 2.11 -1.68 2.41
C PHE A 188 3.47 -1.01 2.40
N PHE A 189 4.51 -1.80 2.58
CA PHE A 189 5.90 -1.35 2.47
C PHE A 189 6.28 -0.23 3.45
N SER A 190 5.66 -0.20 4.62
CA SER A 190 5.99 0.70 5.72
C SER A 190 6.31 -0.10 6.97
N GLN A 191 6.94 0.52 7.96
CA GLN A 191 7.20 -0.11 9.25
C GLN A 191 6.92 0.90 10.35
N GLY A 192 5.84 0.68 11.10
CA GLY A 192 5.57 1.44 12.31
C GLY A 192 6.19 0.80 13.55
N ILE A 193 6.73 1.65 14.41
CA ILE A 193 7.30 1.27 15.70
C ILE A 193 6.63 2.15 16.74
N PHE A 194 5.82 1.57 17.62
CA PHE A 194 5.10 2.23 18.70
C PHE A 194 5.83 2.08 20.03
N VAL A 195 5.63 3.05 20.92
CA VAL A 195 5.98 2.97 22.33
C VAL A 195 4.94 3.71 23.16
N ALA A 196 4.51 3.11 24.26
CA ALA A 196 3.67 3.79 25.25
C ALA A 196 4.56 4.66 26.15
N VAL A 197 4.31 5.97 26.14
CA VAL A 197 5.02 6.90 27.04
C VAL A 197 4.36 6.89 28.43
N GLY A 198 3.04 6.79 28.47
CA GLY A 198 2.26 6.75 29.72
C GLY A 198 1.28 7.92 29.83
N ASP A 199 0.82 8.21 31.05
CA ASP A 199 -0.05 9.35 31.32
C ASP A 199 0.75 10.66 31.47
N GLU A 200 1.37 11.07 30.36
CA GLU A 200 2.10 12.33 30.27
C GLU A 200 1.43 13.24 29.22
N PRO A 201 1.27 14.55 29.49
CA PRO A 201 0.74 15.48 28.51
C PRO A 201 1.59 15.50 27.23
N ILE A 202 0.93 15.45 26.07
CA ILE A 202 1.62 15.41 24.78
C ILE A 202 2.50 16.64 24.54
N GLU A 203 2.16 17.79 25.13
CA GLU A 203 2.89 19.05 25.04
C GLU A 203 4.25 18.98 25.74
N ALA A 204 4.39 18.19 26.80
CA ALA A 204 5.60 18.08 27.61
C ALA A 204 6.69 17.21 26.97
N ILE A 205 6.31 16.33 26.04
CA ILE A 205 7.23 15.38 25.41
C ILE A 205 7.89 16.04 24.19
N ASP A 206 9.21 16.09 24.20
CA ASP A 206 10.05 16.55 23.08
C ASP A 206 10.93 15.42 22.52
N VAL A 207 11.79 15.75 21.54
CA VAL A 207 12.68 14.79 20.88
C VAL A 207 13.73 14.17 21.82
N SER A 208 14.04 14.83 22.95
CA SER A 208 15.03 14.37 23.93
C SER A 208 14.46 13.39 24.95
N HIS A 209 13.13 13.21 24.97
CA HIS A 209 12.46 12.30 25.90
C HIS A 209 13.00 10.86 25.75
N PRO A 210 13.31 10.15 26.85
CA PRO A 210 13.95 8.82 26.81
C PRO A 210 13.24 7.80 25.91
N ALA A 211 11.90 7.77 25.94
CA ALA A 211 11.10 6.87 25.10
C ALA A 211 11.33 7.06 23.58
N LEU A 212 11.76 8.25 23.14
CA LEU A 212 11.96 8.58 21.72
C LEU A 212 13.39 8.25 21.25
N LYS A 213 14.31 7.94 22.16
CA LYS A 213 15.72 7.67 21.83
C LYS A 213 15.88 6.46 20.92
N TYR A 214 15.19 5.35 21.21
CA TYR A 214 15.21 4.17 20.33
C TYR A 214 14.58 4.49 18.98
N LEU A 215 13.42 5.16 18.97
CA LEU A 215 12.73 5.54 17.73
C LEU A 215 13.61 6.40 16.84
N THR A 216 14.29 7.40 17.38
CA THR A 216 15.11 8.35 16.60
C THR A 216 16.45 7.78 16.15
N SER A 217 17.01 6.82 16.89
CA SER A 217 18.28 6.17 16.54
C SER A 217 18.15 5.01 15.56
N PHE A 218 16.96 4.42 15.42
CA PHE A 218 16.70 3.33 14.47
C PHE A 218 17.12 3.71 13.04
N GLN A 219 17.78 2.80 12.32
CA GLN A 219 18.19 3.03 10.94
C GLN A 219 17.31 2.18 10.01
N PRO A 220 16.61 2.78 9.05
CA PRO A 220 15.84 2.04 8.06
C PRO A 220 16.69 1.03 7.31
N ASP A 221 16.16 -0.17 7.11
CA ASP A 221 16.87 -1.24 6.41
C ASP A 221 16.99 -0.97 4.91
N ALA A 222 18.18 -1.21 4.35
CA ALA A 222 18.40 -1.11 2.91
C ALA A 222 17.98 -2.38 2.15
N GLU A 223 17.81 -3.50 2.85
CA GLU A 223 17.55 -4.81 2.26
C GLU A 223 16.24 -5.42 2.79
N PRO A 224 15.39 -6.03 1.92
CA PRO A 224 14.11 -6.63 2.33
C PRO A 224 14.20 -7.69 3.41
N GLY A 225 15.31 -8.46 3.44
CA GLY A 225 15.55 -9.48 4.46
C GLY A 225 15.65 -8.88 5.86
N SER A 226 16.49 -7.87 6.03
CA SER A 226 16.67 -7.17 7.31
C SER A 226 15.38 -6.46 7.75
N ALA A 227 14.69 -5.78 6.81
CA ALA A 227 13.40 -5.14 7.09
C ALA A 227 12.36 -6.15 7.61
N LYS A 228 12.33 -7.35 7.01
CA LYS A 228 11.47 -8.45 7.45
C LYS A 228 11.82 -8.95 8.84
N ASP A 229 13.10 -9.06 9.17
CA ASP A 229 13.53 -9.53 10.48
C ASP A 229 13.25 -8.50 11.57
N HIS A 230 13.46 -7.20 11.32
CA HIS A 230 13.00 -6.14 12.20
C HIS A 230 11.47 -6.11 12.35
N ALA A 231 10.71 -6.36 11.28
CA ALA A 231 9.25 -6.43 11.38
C ALA A 231 8.78 -7.58 12.29
N LYS A 232 9.43 -8.75 12.25
CA LYS A 232 9.15 -9.84 13.20
C LYS A 232 9.54 -9.46 14.62
N LEU A 233 10.69 -8.78 14.78
CA LEU A 233 11.19 -8.33 16.06
C LEU A 233 10.20 -7.36 16.73
N PHE A 234 9.71 -6.34 16.01
CA PHE A 234 8.70 -5.41 16.54
C PHE A 234 7.35 -6.07 16.78
N ARG A 235 6.98 -7.10 16.00
CA ARG A 235 5.78 -7.89 16.29
C ARG A 235 5.88 -8.67 17.61
N ALA A 236 7.07 -9.14 17.96
CA ALA A 236 7.33 -9.80 19.24
C ALA A 236 7.44 -8.81 20.41
N GLY A 237 7.80 -7.56 20.10
CA GLY A 237 8.10 -6.51 21.06
C GLY A 237 9.57 -6.52 21.49
N VAL A 238 10.16 -5.33 21.57
CA VAL A 238 11.57 -5.12 21.98
C VAL A 238 11.61 -4.25 23.21
N GLU A 239 12.39 -4.64 24.22
CA GLU A 239 12.65 -3.82 25.40
C GLU A 239 13.94 -3.01 25.20
N SER A 240 13.89 -1.70 25.41
CA SER A 240 15.08 -0.83 25.39
C SER A 240 14.87 0.37 26.31
N ASP A 241 15.88 0.70 27.13
CA ASP A 241 15.85 1.86 28.05
C ASP A 241 14.60 1.92 28.96
N GLY A 242 14.04 0.76 29.32
CA GLY A 242 12.83 0.65 30.17
C GLY A 242 11.49 0.81 29.43
N PHE A 243 11.52 0.89 28.10
CA PHE A 243 10.33 0.98 27.26
C PHE A 243 10.20 -0.23 26.33
N ARG A 244 8.95 -0.60 26.05
CA ARG A 244 8.59 -1.66 25.10
C ARG A 244 8.20 -1.05 23.75
N TYR A 245 8.84 -1.52 22.69
CA TYR A 245 8.64 -1.09 21.31
C TYR A 245 7.98 -2.19 20.48
N GLU A 246 6.85 -1.89 19.84
CA GLU A 246 6.04 -2.89 19.14
C GLU A 246 5.39 -2.37 17.84
N ASP A 247 4.90 -3.26 16.97
CA ASP A 247 4.22 -2.89 15.70
C ASP A 247 2.70 -2.67 15.86
N SER A 248 2.17 -2.92 17.06
CA SER A 248 0.76 -2.74 17.42
C SER A 248 0.56 -2.60 18.91
N PHE A 249 -0.49 -1.91 19.35
CA PHE A 249 -0.82 -1.78 20.78
C PHE A 249 -2.33 -1.70 21.01
N GLU A 250 -2.75 -1.93 22.25
CA GLU A 250 -4.14 -1.71 22.68
C GLU A 250 -4.30 -0.25 23.15
N PRO A 251 -5.20 0.55 22.53
CA PRO A 251 -5.32 1.96 22.84
C PRO A 251 -6.00 2.17 24.20
N ARG A 252 -5.22 2.72 25.14
CA ARG A 252 -5.67 3.14 26.49
C ARG A 252 -5.94 4.63 26.53
N GLU A 253 -7.05 5.03 27.14
CA GLU A 253 -7.39 6.44 27.38
C GLU A 253 -6.33 7.12 28.25
N ASN A 254 -6.20 8.43 28.09
CA ASN A 254 -5.26 9.27 28.83
C ASN A 254 -3.80 8.76 28.76
N THR A 255 -3.46 8.06 27.68
CA THR A 255 -2.10 7.57 27.45
C THR A 255 -1.54 8.21 26.20
N THR A 256 -0.33 8.75 26.32
CA THR A 256 0.45 9.25 25.19
C THR A 256 1.33 8.14 24.65
N TYR A 257 1.37 8.05 23.33
CA TYR A 257 2.17 7.12 22.56
C TYR A 257 3.08 7.91 21.64
N ALA A 258 4.28 7.38 21.41
CA ALA A 258 5.13 7.81 20.32
C ALA A 258 5.16 6.72 19.26
N MET A 259 5.28 7.14 18.01
CA MET A 259 5.39 6.24 16.88
C MET A 259 6.42 6.78 15.89
N ARG A 260 7.30 5.90 15.38
CA ARG A 260 8.03 6.17 14.15
C ARG A 260 7.41 5.39 13.00
N MET A 261 7.20 6.07 11.88
CA MET A 261 6.73 5.50 10.61
C MET A 261 7.87 5.52 9.60
N VAL A 262 8.44 4.35 9.31
CA VAL A 262 9.44 4.21 8.25
C VAL A 262 8.74 3.79 6.96
N ALA A 263 8.42 4.77 6.10
CA ALA A 263 7.82 4.53 4.79
C ALA A 263 8.92 4.34 3.73
N TYR A 264 9.19 3.10 3.32
CA TYR A 264 10.29 2.80 2.39
C TYR A 264 9.99 3.24 0.96
N ARG A 265 11.00 3.74 0.24
CA ARG A 265 10.99 3.90 -1.21
C ARG A 265 11.79 2.79 -1.86
N LEU A 266 11.41 2.43 -3.09
CA LEU A 266 12.24 1.55 -3.89
C LEU A 266 13.52 2.28 -4.32
N ALA A 267 14.66 1.63 -4.13
CA ALA A 267 15.94 2.06 -4.67
C ALA A 267 16.09 1.69 -6.17
N ASN A 268 15.40 0.65 -6.60
CA ASN A 268 15.43 0.15 -7.98
C ASN A 268 14.37 0.83 -8.84
N ASN A 269 14.64 0.89 -10.14
CA ASN A 269 13.58 1.11 -11.12
C ASN A 269 12.76 -0.17 -11.26
N LEU A 270 11.46 -0.02 -11.40
CA LEU A 270 10.55 -1.10 -11.77
C LEU A 270 10.46 -1.17 -13.29
N ASP A 271 10.27 -2.38 -13.81
CA ASP A 271 9.92 -2.55 -15.22
C ASP A 271 8.58 -1.85 -15.52
N PRO A 272 8.35 -1.33 -16.73
CA PRO A 272 7.09 -0.71 -17.08
C PRO A 272 5.90 -1.66 -16.89
N MET A 273 4.74 -1.12 -16.52
CA MET A 273 3.51 -1.92 -16.42
C MET A 273 3.15 -2.52 -17.79
N SER A 274 2.71 -3.77 -17.77
CA SER A 274 2.22 -4.57 -18.91
C SER A 274 0.92 -5.29 -18.54
N ASP A 275 0.31 -5.99 -19.49
CA ASP A 275 -0.92 -6.76 -19.26
C ASP A 275 -0.71 -7.92 -18.27
N GLU A 276 0.54 -8.34 -18.06
CA GLU A 276 0.96 -9.39 -17.13
C GLU A 276 1.33 -8.85 -15.74
N THR A 277 1.30 -7.53 -15.53
CA THR A 277 1.67 -6.93 -14.25
C THR A 277 0.71 -7.37 -13.15
N THR A 278 1.28 -7.98 -12.11
CA THR A 278 0.55 -8.45 -10.95
C THR A 278 0.04 -7.29 -10.10
N MET A 279 -1.01 -7.52 -9.30
CA MET A 279 -1.51 -6.51 -8.36
C MET A 279 -0.43 -6.01 -7.40
N THR A 280 0.49 -6.90 -6.99
CA THR A 280 1.61 -6.52 -6.12
C THR A 280 2.57 -5.58 -6.83
N GLU A 281 2.93 -5.85 -8.09
CA GLU A 281 3.75 -4.94 -8.89
C GLU A 281 3.06 -3.59 -9.11
N MET A 282 1.74 -3.59 -9.38
CA MET A 282 0.96 -2.36 -9.46
C MET A 282 1.02 -1.55 -8.15
N MET A 283 0.95 -2.21 -7.00
CA MET A 283 1.12 -1.55 -5.71
C MET A 283 2.54 -0.96 -5.57
N PHE A 284 3.58 -1.69 -5.96
CA PHE A 284 4.96 -1.17 -5.99
C PHE A 284 5.11 0.05 -6.92
N HIS A 285 4.48 0.05 -8.09
CA HIS A 285 4.43 1.21 -8.98
C HIS A 285 3.76 2.40 -8.32
N SER A 286 2.65 2.18 -7.61
CA SER A 286 1.93 3.26 -6.94
C SER A 286 2.76 3.93 -5.83
N LEU A 287 3.75 3.23 -5.26
CA LEU A 287 4.69 3.81 -4.29
C LEU A 287 5.54 4.93 -4.88
N GLN A 288 5.75 4.96 -6.20
CA GLN A 288 6.50 6.03 -6.86
C GLN A 288 5.75 7.37 -6.84
N PHE A 289 4.42 7.32 -6.71
CA PHE A 289 3.55 8.50 -6.61
C PHE A 289 3.23 8.88 -5.14
N ASP A 290 3.54 8.00 -4.19
CA ASP A 290 3.40 8.28 -2.75
C ASP A 290 4.55 9.18 -2.27
N LYS A 291 4.20 10.30 -1.62
CA LYS A 291 5.17 11.23 -1.00
C LYS A 291 5.71 10.67 0.31
N ARG A 292 6.35 9.50 0.22
CA ARG A 292 6.90 8.79 1.37
C ARG A 292 7.95 9.61 2.09
N VAL A 293 7.78 9.72 3.39
CA VAL A 293 8.66 10.38 4.34
C VAL A 293 8.67 9.55 5.62
N ASP A 294 9.80 9.57 6.31
CA ASP A 294 9.91 8.99 7.64
C ASP A 294 9.44 10.02 8.67
N LEU A 295 8.55 9.63 9.57
CA LEU A 295 7.94 10.52 10.56
C LEU A 295 8.07 9.94 11.96
N VAL A 296 8.37 10.80 12.92
CA VAL A 296 8.11 10.52 14.34
C VAL A 296 6.94 11.38 14.79
N VAL A 297 5.90 10.75 15.32
CA VAL A 297 4.66 11.38 15.75
C VAL A 297 4.41 11.01 17.21
N LEU A 298 3.94 11.99 17.97
CA LEU A 298 3.33 11.77 19.27
C LEU A 298 1.82 11.87 19.11
N PHE A 299 1.08 11.01 19.78
CA PHE A 299 -0.36 11.13 19.88
C PHE A 299 -0.87 10.65 21.22
N ARG A 300 -1.95 11.25 21.70
CA ARG A 300 -2.61 10.90 22.95
C ARG A 300 -4.03 10.46 22.68
N ILE A 301 -4.40 9.30 23.23
CA ILE A 301 -5.78 8.82 23.19
C ILE A 301 -6.55 9.56 24.29
N LEU A 302 -7.54 10.36 23.90
CA LEU A 302 -8.28 11.19 24.84
C LEU A 302 -9.42 10.42 25.51
N ARG A 303 -10.21 9.73 24.70
CA ARG A 303 -11.41 9.01 25.14
C ARG A 303 -11.91 8.06 24.05
N ARG A 304 -12.75 7.12 24.47
CA ARG A 304 -13.51 6.20 23.63
C ARG A 304 -14.99 6.55 23.67
N ASP A 305 -15.66 6.50 22.52
CA ASP A 305 -17.10 6.72 22.41
C ASP A 305 -17.91 5.40 22.38
N GLU A 306 -19.23 5.53 22.37
CA GLU A 306 -20.20 4.41 22.38
C GLU A 306 -20.11 3.50 21.14
N ASN A 307 -19.50 4.00 20.05
CA ASN A 307 -19.26 3.26 18.81
C ASN A 307 -17.85 2.68 18.77
N SER A 308 -17.16 2.63 19.92
CA SER A 308 -15.76 2.23 20.05
C SER A 308 -14.78 3.12 19.27
N GLY A 309 -15.24 4.28 18.79
CA GLY A 309 -14.39 5.29 18.18
C GLY A 309 -13.50 5.93 19.24
N ILE A 310 -12.24 6.15 18.91
CA ILE A 310 -11.26 6.77 19.81
C ILE A 310 -10.90 8.15 19.29
N THR A 311 -10.86 9.15 20.16
CA THR A 311 -10.37 10.49 19.81
C THR A 311 -8.88 10.58 20.09
N LEU A 312 -8.10 11.03 19.11
CA LEU A 312 -6.66 11.22 19.22
C LEU A 312 -6.30 12.68 18.95
N VAL A 313 -5.43 13.25 19.79
CA VAL A 313 -4.69 14.49 19.48
C VAL A 313 -3.25 14.12 19.17
N TRP A 314 -2.64 14.76 18.16
CA TRP A 314 -1.31 14.40 17.70
C TRP A 314 -0.45 15.61 17.33
N LYS A 315 0.87 15.42 17.37
CA LYS A 315 1.88 16.35 16.85
C LYS A 315 3.04 15.61 16.20
N GLN A 316 3.56 16.15 15.11
CA GLN A 316 4.79 15.65 14.49
C GLN A 316 6.01 16.14 15.30
N VAL A 317 6.93 15.22 15.62
CA VAL A 317 8.19 15.52 16.31
C VAL A 317 9.34 15.68 15.33
N SER A 318 9.45 14.76 14.37
CA SER A 318 10.50 14.81 13.36
C SER A 318 10.00 14.31 12.02
N ARG A 319 10.67 14.78 10.96
CA ARG A 319 10.41 14.40 9.58
C ARG A 319 11.75 14.22 8.87
N ALA A 320 11.92 13.10 8.20
CA ALA A 320 13.11 12.77 7.42
C ALA A 320 12.72 12.19 6.06
N ASP A 321 13.70 12.11 5.17
CA ASP A 321 13.51 11.43 3.89
C ASP A 321 13.25 9.94 4.11
N ALA A 322 12.43 9.37 3.22
CA ALA A 322 12.14 7.95 3.24
C ALA A 322 13.42 7.11 3.08
N GLY A 323 13.54 6.07 3.91
CA GLY A 323 14.51 5.00 3.72
C GLY A 323 14.35 4.37 2.33
N LYS A 324 15.46 3.92 1.74
CA LYS A 324 15.46 3.25 0.43
C LYS A 324 15.76 1.79 0.62
N ILE A 325 14.95 0.94 0.00
CA ILE A 325 15.15 -0.51 0.05
C ILE A 325 15.37 -1.04 -1.37
N LYS A 326 16.35 -1.94 -1.49
CA LYS A 326 16.84 -2.45 -2.76
C LYS A 326 16.48 -3.92 -2.91
N PHE A 327 15.85 -4.29 -4.03
CA PHE A 327 15.60 -5.69 -4.34
C PHE A 327 16.74 -6.25 -5.21
N GLY A 328 17.05 -7.54 -5.06
CA GLY A 328 17.92 -8.23 -6.00
C GLY A 328 17.23 -8.41 -7.36
N LYS A 329 18.00 -8.51 -8.46
CA LYS A 329 17.49 -8.57 -9.84
C LYS A 329 16.49 -9.72 -10.12
N ASN A 330 16.49 -10.76 -9.28
CA ASN A 330 15.63 -11.94 -9.43
C ASN A 330 14.82 -12.23 -8.16
N VAL A 331 14.68 -11.24 -7.27
CA VAL A 331 13.89 -11.39 -6.05
C VAL A 331 12.48 -10.92 -6.32
N ALA A 332 11.50 -11.78 -6.07
CA ALA A 332 10.09 -11.42 -6.22
C ALA A 332 9.76 -10.19 -5.37
N LEU A 333 9.07 -9.23 -5.97
CA LEU A 333 8.56 -8.05 -5.30
C LEU A 333 7.45 -8.50 -4.34
N LYS A 334 7.77 -8.54 -3.05
CA LYS A 334 6.82 -8.85 -1.97
C LYS A 334 7.00 -7.84 -0.84
N ASP A 335 5.93 -7.55 -0.12
CA ASP A 335 6.01 -6.85 1.15
C ASP A 335 6.97 -7.61 2.10
N PHE A 336 7.82 -6.89 2.82
CA PHE A 336 8.77 -7.49 3.75
C PHE A 336 8.09 -7.94 5.04
N ARG A 337 6.88 -7.45 5.33
CA ARG A 337 6.21 -7.75 6.58
C ARG A 337 5.70 -9.20 6.64
N PRO A 338 5.69 -9.83 7.82
CA PRO A 338 5.04 -11.11 7.97
C PRO A 338 3.53 -10.95 7.77
N ASP A 339 2.90 -11.93 7.12
CA ASP A 339 1.44 -11.98 6.97
C ASP A 339 0.82 -11.82 8.37
N SER A 340 -0.09 -10.85 8.52
CA SER A 340 -0.82 -10.66 9.78
C SER A 340 -1.71 -11.88 9.99
N LYS A 341 -1.51 -12.58 11.10
CA LYS A 341 -2.32 -13.76 11.48
C LYS A 341 -3.73 -13.36 11.88
#